data_AF-A0A2X2JKZ7-F1
#
_entry.id   AF-A0A2X2JKZ7-F1
#
_cell.length_a   1.000
_cell.length_b   1.000
_cell.length_c   1.000
_cell.angle_alpha   90.00
_cell.angle_beta   90.00
_cell.angle_gamma   90.00
#
_symmetry.space_group_name_H-M   'P 1'
#
loop_
_entity.id
_entity.type
_entity.pdbx_description
1 polymer ?
#
loop_
_entity_poly.entity_id
_entity_poly.type
_entity_poly.pdbx_seq_one_letter_code
_entity_poly.pdbx_strand_id
1 'polypeptide(L)'
;MNKLQSLREKLNLTQEELAQKSNISVRTIQRIEAGQSPKGYTLRALAQALNVEESEFSAYDIPLESENLRWIKIINLSSLPFSILPPLNILVPVAIMLFKKQHSYKVRQLISIQIVSTLIAVLLMLIIFILNDWVGIKSNVKLLIPLCWILMNIIIILRNAIGLNKAGHARILPDISIL
;
A
#
# COMPACT_ATOMS: atom_id res chain seq x y z
N MET A 1 9.70 12.31 -23.93
CA MET A 1 10.18 13.57 -23.31
C MET A 1 10.32 13.33 -21.81
N ASN A 2 11.44 13.74 -21.24
CA ASN A 2 11.72 13.57 -19.81
C ASN A 2 10.96 14.64 -18.99
N LYS A 3 10.56 14.32 -17.76
CA LYS A 3 9.86 15.26 -16.86
C LYS A 3 10.66 16.54 -16.62
N LEU A 4 11.99 16.42 -16.44
CA LEU A 4 12.88 17.58 -16.29
C LEU A 4 12.82 18.48 -17.54
N GLN A 5 12.92 17.87 -18.72
CA GLN A 5 12.83 18.56 -20.00
C GLN A 5 11.49 19.30 -20.14
N SER A 6 10.37 18.67 -19.79
CA SER A 6 9.05 19.31 -19.84
C SER A 6 8.92 20.49 -18.87
N LEU A 7 9.48 20.40 -17.66
CA LEU A 7 9.48 21.51 -16.70
C LEU A 7 10.37 22.67 -17.17
N ARG A 8 11.52 22.35 -17.76
CA ARG A 8 12.45 23.33 -18.34
C ARG A 8 11.80 24.08 -19.50
N GLU A 9 11.18 23.36 -20.43
CA GLU A 9 10.50 23.93 -21.60
C GLU A 9 9.28 24.78 -21.22
N LYS A 10 8.54 24.41 -20.17
CA LYS A 10 7.45 25.25 -19.62
C LYS A 10 7.93 26.63 -19.15
N LEU A 11 9.19 26.73 -18.75
CA LEU A 11 9.83 27.97 -18.33
C LEU A 11 10.65 28.62 -19.46
N ASN A 12 10.61 28.07 -20.68
CA ASN A 12 11.38 28.50 -21.85
C ASN A 12 12.89 28.56 -21.60
N LEU A 13 13.43 27.67 -20.78
CA LEU A 13 14.86 27.64 -20.45
C LEU A 13 15.63 26.70 -21.39
N THR A 14 16.86 27.04 -21.72
CA THR A 14 17.86 26.14 -22.33
C THR A 14 18.50 25.23 -21.27
N GLN A 15 19.22 24.18 -21.69
CA GLN A 15 19.94 23.31 -20.74
C GLN A 15 21.02 24.11 -19.97
N GLU A 16 21.67 25.05 -20.65
CA GLU A 16 22.67 25.98 -20.12
C GLU A 16 22.06 26.93 -19.09
N GLU A 17 20.90 27.52 -19.38
CA GLU A 17 20.21 28.42 -18.45
C GLU A 17 19.72 27.67 -17.21
N LEU A 18 19.19 26.46 -17.38
CA LEU A 18 18.80 25.63 -16.23
C LEU A 18 20.02 25.23 -15.39
N ALA A 19 21.13 24.86 -16.04
CA ALA A 19 22.39 24.54 -15.38
C ALA A 19 22.89 25.71 -14.55
N GLN A 20 22.88 26.93 -15.11
CA GLN A 20 23.26 28.14 -14.40
C GLN A 20 22.30 28.45 -13.23
N LYS A 21 20.99 28.38 -13.45
CA LYS A 21 19.97 28.68 -12.44
C LYS A 21 19.99 27.71 -11.26
N SER A 22 20.29 26.44 -11.53
CA SER A 22 20.34 25.37 -10.52
C SER A 22 21.74 25.11 -9.96
N ASN A 23 22.77 25.82 -10.44
CA ASN A 23 24.16 25.58 -10.08
C ASN A 23 24.60 24.10 -10.27
N ILE A 24 24.12 23.49 -11.36
CA ILE A 24 24.40 22.10 -11.75
C ILE A 24 25.07 22.11 -13.12
N SER A 25 26.00 21.18 -13.38
CA SER A 25 26.64 21.12 -14.70
C SER A 25 25.64 20.77 -15.81
N VAL A 26 25.82 21.34 -17.00
CA VAL A 26 25.03 21.01 -18.20
C VAL A 26 25.04 19.50 -18.48
N ARG A 27 26.18 18.84 -18.29
CA ARG A 27 26.31 17.38 -18.41
C ARG A 27 25.41 16.62 -17.45
N THR A 28 25.22 17.12 -16.23
CA THR A 28 24.31 16.52 -15.26
C THR A 28 22.86 16.71 -15.69
N ILE A 29 22.49 17.91 -16.18
CA ILE A 29 21.16 18.17 -16.76
C ILE A 29 20.87 17.19 -17.90
N GLN A 30 21.81 17.03 -18.84
CA GLN A 30 21.69 16.10 -19.97
C GLN A 30 21.52 14.65 -19.51
N ARG A 31 22.30 14.19 -18.53
CA ARG A 31 22.16 12.84 -17.96
C ARG A 31 20.80 12.63 -17.31
N ILE A 32 20.27 13.64 -16.63
CA ILE A 32 18.94 13.58 -16.00
C ILE A 32 17.85 13.58 -17.06
N GLU A 33 17.94 14.43 -18.09
CA GLU A 33 17.03 14.42 -19.24
C GLU A 33 17.11 13.08 -20.01
N ALA A 34 18.26 12.41 -20.02
CA ALA A 34 18.43 11.07 -20.60
C ALA A 34 17.93 9.92 -19.70
N GLY A 35 17.43 10.20 -18.49
CA GLY A 35 16.77 9.21 -17.62
C GLY A 35 17.44 8.92 -16.28
N GLN A 36 18.52 9.63 -15.93
CA GLN A 36 19.12 9.49 -14.60
C GLN A 36 18.31 10.23 -13.52
N SER A 37 17.87 9.54 -12.48
CA SER A 37 17.16 10.19 -11.36
C SER A 37 18.08 11.14 -10.56
N PRO A 38 17.69 12.41 -10.34
CA PRO A 38 18.42 13.32 -9.46
C PRO A 38 18.24 12.91 -7.99
N LYS A 39 19.28 13.06 -7.17
CA LYS A 39 19.25 12.72 -5.74
C LYS A 39 19.96 13.78 -4.90
N GLY A 40 19.60 13.88 -3.62
CA GLY A 40 20.26 14.75 -2.65
C GLY A 40 20.29 16.21 -3.09
N TYR A 41 21.50 16.80 -3.12
CA TYR A 41 21.69 18.20 -3.53
C TYR A 41 21.13 18.52 -4.92
N THR A 42 21.35 17.65 -5.90
CA THR A 42 20.91 17.87 -7.29
C THR A 42 19.39 17.96 -7.39
N LEU A 43 18.66 17.13 -6.64
CA LEU A 43 17.20 17.17 -6.59
C LEU A 43 16.69 18.49 -6.03
N ARG A 44 17.23 18.90 -4.87
CA ARG A 44 16.88 20.15 -4.19
C ARG A 44 17.13 21.38 -5.05
N ALA A 45 18.30 21.43 -5.68
CA ALA A 45 18.69 22.56 -6.50
C ALA A 45 17.85 22.68 -7.77
N LEU A 46 17.46 21.56 -8.39
CA LEU A 46 16.53 21.56 -9.53
C LEU A 46 15.11 21.97 -9.12
N ALA A 47 14.60 21.45 -8.02
CA ALA A 47 13.29 21.81 -7.47
C ALA A 47 13.20 23.31 -7.17
N GLN A 48 14.24 23.86 -6.53
CA GLN A 48 14.33 25.29 -6.26
C GLN A 48 14.43 26.13 -7.54
N ALA A 49 15.28 25.74 -8.50
CA ALA A 49 15.45 26.48 -9.74
C ALA A 49 14.18 26.48 -10.62
N LEU A 50 13.43 25.39 -10.60
CA LEU A 50 12.20 25.23 -11.38
C LEU A 50 10.94 25.66 -10.61
N ASN A 51 11.08 26.06 -9.34
CA ASN A 51 10.00 26.46 -8.43
C ASN A 51 8.89 25.38 -8.33
N VAL A 52 9.31 24.13 -8.14
CA VAL A 52 8.45 22.97 -7.96
C VAL A 52 8.86 22.20 -6.71
N GLU A 53 7.99 21.35 -6.20
CA GLU A 53 8.36 20.45 -5.10
C GLU A 53 9.30 19.34 -5.56
N GLU A 54 10.17 18.85 -4.66
CA GLU A 54 11.06 17.69 -4.93
C GLU A 54 10.26 16.44 -5.36
N SER A 55 9.01 16.33 -4.92
CA SER A 55 8.07 15.26 -5.27
C SER A 55 7.80 15.16 -6.78
N GLU A 56 7.92 16.28 -7.53
CA GLU A 56 7.70 16.31 -8.99
C GLU A 56 8.77 15.55 -9.78
N PHE A 57 9.96 15.36 -9.22
CA PHE A 57 11.05 14.57 -9.83
C PHE A 57 11.03 13.10 -9.40
N SER A 58 10.24 12.75 -8.38
CA SER A 58 10.09 11.38 -7.87
C SER A 58 9.27 10.48 -8.80
N ALA A 59 8.74 11.02 -9.90
CA ALA A 59 7.94 10.26 -10.85
C ALA A 59 8.71 9.22 -11.68
N TYR A 60 10.03 9.08 -11.49
CA TYR A 60 10.87 8.14 -12.25
C TYR A 60 11.15 6.80 -11.53
N ASP A 61 10.74 6.62 -10.27
CA ASP A 61 10.82 5.33 -9.56
C ASP A 61 9.49 4.52 -9.61
N ILE A 62 8.50 5.01 -10.38
CA ILE A 62 7.13 4.48 -10.38
C ILE A 62 6.98 3.02 -10.85
N PRO A 63 7.77 2.40 -11.76
CA PRO A 63 7.46 1.04 -12.20
C PRO A 63 7.47 0.03 -11.04
N LEU A 64 8.54 0.05 -10.22
CA LEU A 64 8.71 -0.92 -9.14
C LEU A 64 7.79 -0.60 -7.95
N GLU A 65 7.62 0.67 -7.60
CA GLU A 65 6.76 1.05 -6.47
C GLU A 65 5.27 0.90 -6.81
N SER A 66 4.86 1.23 -8.05
CA SER A 66 3.48 1.02 -8.52
C SER A 66 3.16 -0.46 -8.71
N GLU A 67 4.11 -1.27 -9.17
CA GLU A 67 3.92 -2.72 -9.28
C GLU A 67 3.78 -3.35 -7.88
N ASN A 68 4.64 -2.98 -6.93
CA ASN A 68 4.52 -3.43 -5.55
C ASN A 68 3.17 -3.00 -4.94
N LEU A 69 2.74 -1.75 -5.15
CA LEU A 69 1.43 -1.28 -4.67
C LEU A 69 0.26 -2.03 -5.31
N ARG A 70 0.35 -2.35 -6.61
CA ARG A 70 -0.65 -3.16 -7.30
C ARG A 70 -0.77 -4.54 -6.67
N TRP A 71 0.35 -5.22 -6.40
CA TRP A 71 0.34 -6.52 -5.75
C TRP A 71 -0.18 -6.46 -4.31
N ILE A 72 0.19 -5.43 -3.53
CA ILE A 72 -0.37 -5.22 -2.18
C ILE A 72 -1.90 -5.12 -2.23
N LYS A 73 -2.46 -4.39 -3.22
CA LYS A 73 -3.92 -4.29 -3.40
C LYS A 73 -4.56 -5.62 -3.81
N ILE A 74 -3.95 -6.33 -4.74
CA ILE A 74 -4.43 -7.66 -5.19
C ILE A 74 -4.46 -8.62 -3.99
N ILE A 75 -3.40 -8.67 -3.20
CA ILE A 75 -3.31 -9.54 -2.03
C ILE A 75 -4.42 -9.19 -1.02
N ASN A 76 -4.60 -7.91 -0.67
CA ASN A 76 -5.67 -7.49 0.24
C ASN A 76 -7.08 -7.87 -0.28
N LEU A 77 -7.38 -7.54 -1.54
CA LEU A 77 -8.69 -7.77 -2.14
C LEU A 77 -8.97 -9.24 -2.46
N SER A 78 -7.93 -10.06 -2.64
CA SER A 78 -8.07 -11.49 -2.94
C SER A 78 -8.81 -12.26 -1.86
N SER A 79 -8.83 -11.74 -0.64
CA SER A 79 -9.50 -12.30 0.53
C SER A 79 -11.02 -12.08 0.52
N LEU A 80 -11.54 -11.09 -0.23
CA LEU A 80 -12.97 -10.75 -0.22
C LEU A 80 -13.90 -11.93 -0.54
N PRO A 81 -13.70 -12.70 -1.63
CA PRO A 81 -14.56 -13.83 -1.98
C PRO A 81 -14.54 -14.94 -0.94
N PHE A 82 -13.47 -15.00 -0.15
CA PHE A 82 -13.21 -16.04 0.84
C PHE A 82 -13.51 -15.58 2.27
N SER A 83 -14.07 -14.37 2.48
CA SER A 83 -14.44 -13.87 3.81
C SER A 83 -15.40 -14.81 4.57
N ILE A 84 -16.20 -15.60 3.85
CA ILE A 84 -17.14 -16.58 4.39
C ILE A 84 -16.43 -17.87 4.85
N LEU A 85 -15.22 -18.14 4.32
CA LEU A 85 -14.42 -19.34 4.55
C LEU A 85 -13.11 -18.95 5.25
N PRO A 86 -13.06 -18.92 6.60
CA PRO A 86 -11.95 -18.34 7.35
C PRO A 86 -10.55 -18.86 6.96
N PRO A 87 -10.33 -20.16 6.68
CA PRO A 87 -9.03 -20.64 6.23
C PRO A 87 -8.63 -20.04 4.87
N LEU A 88 -9.56 -19.96 3.92
CA LEU A 88 -9.27 -19.46 2.56
C LEU A 88 -9.02 -17.95 2.56
N ASN A 89 -9.65 -17.20 3.48
CA ASN A 89 -9.40 -15.77 3.68
C ASN A 89 -7.92 -15.46 3.98
N ILE A 90 -7.16 -16.38 4.56
CA ILE A 90 -5.72 -16.22 4.84
C ILE A 90 -4.87 -16.95 3.80
N LEU A 91 -5.25 -18.19 3.45
CA LEU A 91 -4.47 -19.04 2.56
C LEU A 91 -4.28 -18.42 1.17
N VAL A 92 -5.31 -17.78 0.62
CA VAL A 92 -5.24 -17.18 -0.73
C VAL A 92 -4.27 -15.98 -0.76
N PRO A 93 -4.37 -14.99 0.14
CA PRO A 93 -3.37 -13.92 0.26
C PRO A 93 -1.94 -14.44 0.46
N VAL A 94 -1.75 -15.45 1.33
CA VAL A 94 -0.43 -16.07 1.56
C VAL A 94 0.09 -16.77 0.30
N ALA A 95 -0.75 -17.51 -0.41
CA ALA A 95 -0.36 -18.17 -1.65
C ALA A 95 0.10 -17.14 -2.70
N ILE A 96 -0.65 -16.05 -2.89
CA ILE A 96 -0.27 -14.98 -3.80
C ILE A 96 1.04 -14.31 -3.36
N MET A 97 1.19 -14.03 -2.06
CA MET A 97 2.42 -13.49 -1.48
C MET A 97 3.64 -14.35 -1.82
N LEU A 98 3.53 -15.68 -1.65
CA LEU A 98 4.62 -16.62 -1.93
C LEU A 98 4.91 -16.75 -3.43
N PHE A 99 3.87 -16.95 -4.25
CA PHE A 99 4.04 -17.11 -5.70
C PHE A 99 4.59 -15.85 -6.39
N LYS A 100 4.25 -14.66 -5.87
CA LYS A 100 4.73 -13.38 -6.40
C LYS A 100 5.93 -12.83 -5.65
N LYS A 101 6.46 -13.55 -4.66
CA LYS A 101 7.62 -13.17 -3.83
C LYS A 101 7.47 -11.77 -3.20
N GLN A 102 6.24 -11.43 -2.81
CA GLN A 102 5.86 -10.10 -2.31
C GLN A 102 6.05 -10.01 -0.79
N HIS A 103 7.29 -9.84 -0.33
CA HIS A 103 7.62 -9.89 1.11
C HIS A 103 7.64 -8.53 1.83
N SER A 104 7.01 -7.51 1.26
CA SER A 104 7.01 -6.17 1.86
C SER A 104 6.31 -6.16 3.23
N TYR A 105 6.74 -5.23 4.10
CA TYR A 105 6.13 -5.03 5.42
C TYR A 105 4.60 -4.88 5.32
N LYS A 106 4.12 -4.11 4.33
CA LYS A 106 2.68 -3.88 4.08
C LYS A 106 1.90 -5.15 3.76
N VAL A 107 2.50 -6.09 3.01
CA VAL A 107 1.87 -7.39 2.72
C VAL A 107 1.77 -8.22 4.00
N ARG A 108 2.87 -8.33 4.76
CA ARG A 108 2.91 -9.06 6.03
C ARG A 108 1.90 -8.50 7.03
N GLN A 109 1.79 -7.18 7.10
CA GLN A 109 0.84 -6.45 7.94
C GLN A 109 -0.61 -6.77 7.57
N LEU A 110 -0.98 -6.78 6.28
CA LEU A 110 -2.33 -7.16 5.84
C LEU A 110 -2.70 -8.59 6.25
N ILE A 111 -1.79 -9.53 6.01
CA ILE A 111 -2.01 -10.94 6.36
C ILE A 111 -2.06 -11.10 7.88
N SER A 112 -1.23 -10.38 8.61
CA SER A 112 -1.23 -10.35 10.08
C SER A 112 -2.56 -9.90 10.65
N ILE A 113 -3.15 -8.83 10.09
CA ILE A 113 -4.49 -8.38 10.47
C ILE A 113 -5.51 -9.51 10.25
N GLN A 114 -5.48 -10.20 9.11
CA GLN A 114 -6.39 -11.31 8.82
C GLN A 114 -6.23 -12.49 9.78
N ILE A 115 -4.99 -12.85 10.14
CA ILE A 115 -4.69 -13.91 11.10
C ILE A 115 -5.23 -13.53 12.48
N VAL A 116 -4.85 -12.35 12.99
CA VAL A 116 -5.27 -11.87 14.32
C VAL A 116 -6.79 -11.78 14.39
N SER A 117 -7.40 -11.18 13.37
CA SER A 117 -8.86 -11.12 13.26
C SER A 117 -9.47 -12.51 13.32
N THR A 118 -9.03 -13.44 12.46
CA THR A 118 -9.61 -14.80 12.41
C THR A 118 -9.46 -15.55 13.73
N LEU A 119 -8.31 -15.42 14.42
CA LEU A 119 -8.08 -16.01 15.74
C LEU A 119 -9.04 -15.45 16.78
N ILE A 120 -9.21 -14.12 16.83
CA ILE A 120 -10.17 -13.47 17.75
C ILE A 120 -11.58 -14.01 17.50
N ALA A 121 -12.00 -14.15 16.25
CA ALA A 121 -13.33 -14.64 15.90
C ALA A 121 -13.58 -16.09 16.35
N VAL A 122 -12.60 -16.96 16.13
CA VAL A 122 -12.67 -18.36 16.58
C VAL A 122 -12.75 -18.42 18.11
N LEU A 123 -11.92 -17.65 18.82
CA LEU A 123 -11.95 -17.59 20.28
C LEU A 123 -13.31 -17.09 20.81
N LEU A 124 -13.85 -16.01 20.24
CA LEU A 124 -15.16 -15.49 20.61
C LEU A 124 -16.28 -16.52 20.34
N MET A 125 -16.22 -17.22 19.21
CA MET A 125 -17.20 -18.26 18.88
C MET A 125 -17.17 -19.41 19.89
N LEU A 126 -15.97 -19.86 20.29
CA LEU A 126 -15.80 -20.91 21.30
C LEU A 126 -16.34 -20.48 22.68
N ILE A 127 -16.01 -19.26 23.12
CA ILE A 127 -16.51 -18.71 24.38
C ILE A 127 -18.04 -18.69 24.40
N ILE A 128 -18.66 -18.21 23.31
CA ILE A 128 -20.11 -18.12 23.22
C ILE A 128 -20.75 -19.51 23.18
N PHE A 129 -20.13 -20.47 22.49
CA PHE A 129 -20.59 -21.86 22.48
C PHE A 129 -20.63 -22.45 23.90
N ILE A 130 -19.54 -22.30 24.67
CA ILE A 130 -19.43 -22.77 26.05
C ILE A 130 -20.44 -22.07 26.97
N LEU A 131 -20.55 -20.74 26.88
CA LEU A 131 -21.49 -19.97 27.71
C LEU A 131 -22.95 -20.31 27.38
N ASN A 132 -23.26 -20.63 26.12
CA ASN A 132 -24.62 -20.99 25.75
C ASN A 132 -25.06 -22.30 26.41
N ASP A 133 -24.17 -23.30 26.42
CA ASP A 133 -24.42 -24.58 27.06
C ASP A 133 -24.47 -24.44 28.59
N TRP A 134 -23.63 -23.58 29.17
CA TRP A 134 -23.60 -23.37 30.62
C TRP A 134 -24.79 -22.57 31.16
N VAL A 135 -25.22 -21.52 30.45
CA VAL A 135 -26.31 -20.61 30.90
C VAL A 135 -27.68 -21.07 30.37
N GLY A 136 -27.72 -22.05 29.46
CA GLY A 136 -28.98 -22.60 28.91
C GLY A 136 -29.75 -21.64 28.01
N ILE A 137 -29.09 -20.63 27.44
CA ILE A 137 -29.72 -19.60 26.61
C ILE A 137 -30.04 -20.17 25.22
N LYS A 138 -31.28 -20.61 25.01
CA LYS A 138 -31.80 -20.97 23.68
C LYS A 138 -32.01 -19.70 22.85
N SER A 139 -31.01 -19.30 22.09
CA SER A 139 -31.06 -18.09 21.26
C SER A 139 -30.50 -18.32 19.86
N ASN A 140 -31.19 -17.75 18.86
CA ASN A 140 -30.77 -17.73 17.45
C ASN A 140 -29.59 -16.78 17.18
N VAL A 141 -29.10 -16.08 18.22
CA VAL A 141 -27.95 -15.15 18.15
C VAL A 141 -26.66 -15.83 17.70
N LYS A 142 -26.57 -17.17 17.79
CA LYS A 142 -25.43 -17.97 17.30
C LYS A 142 -25.07 -17.71 15.82
N LEU A 143 -26.06 -17.41 14.98
CA LEU A 143 -25.85 -17.12 13.55
C LEU A 143 -25.51 -15.64 13.27
N LEU A 144 -25.89 -14.72 14.16
CA LEU A 144 -25.60 -13.29 14.00
C LEU A 144 -24.12 -12.97 14.20
N ILE A 145 -23.46 -13.69 15.10
CA ILE A 145 -22.04 -13.48 15.42
C ILE A 145 -21.12 -13.70 14.21
N PRO A 146 -21.14 -14.86 13.52
CA PRO A 146 -20.31 -15.06 12.33
C PRO A 146 -20.70 -14.10 11.20
N LEU A 147 -21.97 -13.69 11.11
CA LEU A 147 -22.40 -12.70 10.12
C LEU A 147 -21.78 -11.31 10.40
N CYS A 148 -21.87 -10.83 11.64
CA CYS A 148 -21.22 -9.59 12.07
C CYS A 148 -19.70 -9.66 11.87
N TRP A 149 -19.10 -10.81 12.13
CA TRP A 149 -17.68 -11.06 11.90
C TRP A 149 -17.29 -10.90 10.42
N ILE A 150 -18.03 -11.55 9.51
CA ILE A 150 -17.80 -11.46 8.07
C ILE A 150 -17.91 -10.01 7.61
N LEU A 151 -18.94 -9.28 8.07
CA LEU A 151 -19.11 -7.86 7.74
C LEU A 151 -17.94 -7.00 8.23
N MET A 152 -17.49 -7.22 9.47
CA MET A 152 -16.34 -6.51 10.03
C MET A 152 -15.06 -6.78 9.21
N ASN A 153 -14.83 -8.03 8.82
CA ASN A 153 -13.68 -8.41 8.00
C ASN A 153 -13.72 -7.73 6.62
N ILE A 154 -14.88 -7.71 5.95
CA ILE A 154 -15.08 -6.99 4.69
C ILE A 154 -14.78 -5.50 4.85
N ILE A 155 -15.27 -4.87 5.93
CA ILE A 155 -15.02 -3.46 6.22
C ILE A 155 -13.52 -3.20 6.38
N ILE A 156 -12.79 -4.06 7.09
CA ILE A 156 -11.33 -3.94 7.26
C ILE A 156 -10.61 -4.01 5.91
N ILE A 157 -10.97 -4.99 5.08
CA ILE A 157 -10.36 -5.16 3.75
C ILE A 157 -10.60 -3.93 2.87
N LEU A 158 -11.84 -3.44 2.81
CA LEU A 158 -12.20 -2.26 2.02
C LEU A 158 -11.52 -0.99 2.53
N ARG A 159 -11.52 -0.78 3.85
CA ARG A 159 -10.84 0.37 4.48
C ARG A 159 -9.34 0.37 4.14
N ASN A 160 -8.68 -0.79 4.23
CA ASN A 160 -7.26 -0.92 3.91
C ASN A 160 -7.00 -0.73 2.40
N ALA A 161 -7.89 -1.21 1.52
CA ALA A 161 -7.80 -0.93 0.08
C ALA A 161 -7.88 0.58 -0.21
N ILE A 162 -8.79 1.30 0.44
CA ILE A 162 -8.92 2.75 0.33
C ILE A 162 -7.69 3.46 0.90
N GLY A 163 -7.16 3.00 2.04
CA GLY A 163 -5.93 3.52 2.65
C GLY A 163 -4.70 3.44 1.73
N LEU A 164 -4.64 2.40 0.89
CA LEU A 164 -3.59 2.20 -0.12
C LEU A 164 -3.73 3.11 -1.35
N ASN A 165 -4.86 3.80 -1.54
CA ASN A 165 -5.09 4.74 -2.65
C ASN A 165 -4.72 6.19 -2.29
N LYS A 166 -4.39 6.51 -1.03
CA LYS A 166 -4.05 7.88 -0.63
C LYS A 166 -2.65 8.27 -1.15
N ALA A 167 -2.62 9.26 -2.04
CA ALA A 167 -1.38 9.81 -2.62
C ALA A 167 -0.41 10.25 -1.50
N GLY A 168 0.84 9.80 -1.59
CA GLY A 168 1.93 10.16 -0.66
C GLY A 168 1.99 9.40 0.67
N HIS A 169 0.91 8.75 1.12
CA HIS A 169 0.88 8.07 2.42
C HIS A 169 -0.02 6.82 2.40
N ALA A 170 0.38 5.79 1.64
CA ALA A 170 -0.30 4.49 1.67
C ALA A 170 -0.14 3.85 3.07
N ARG A 171 -1.22 3.86 3.84
CA ARG A 171 -1.29 3.34 5.23
C ARG A 171 -2.28 2.18 5.31
N ILE A 172 -1.91 1.15 6.06
CA ILE A 172 -2.75 0.02 6.46
C ILE A 172 -2.94 0.12 7.98
N LEU A 173 -4.14 -0.17 8.45
CA LEU A 173 -4.48 -0.11 9.87
C LEU A 173 -5.28 -1.37 10.28
N PRO A 174 -5.09 -1.87 11.52
CA PRO A 174 -4.12 -1.42 12.53
C PRO A 174 -2.67 -1.75 12.16
N ASP A 175 -1.71 -1.07 12.78
CA ASP A 175 -0.28 -1.29 12.51
C ASP A 175 0.27 -2.50 13.27
N ILE A 176 -0.02 -3.69 12.74
CA ILE A 176 0.33 -4.97 13.36
C ILE A 176 0.96 -5.87 12.29
N SER A 177 2.20 -6.32 12.50
CA SER A 177 2.85 -7.37 11.72
C SER A 177 3.38 -8.46 12.64
N ILE A 178 2.87 -9.68 12.49
CA ILE A 178 3.29 -10.89 13.21
C ILE A 178 4.05 -11.88 12.30
N LEU A 179 4.16 -11.55 11.01
CA LEU A 179 4.93 -12.26 9.98
C LEU A 179 6.22 -11.51 9.65
#